data_AF-A0A1F9ZK47-F1
#
_entry.id   AF-A0A1F9ZK47-F1
#
_cell.length_a   1.000
_cell.length_b   1.000
_cell.length_c   1.000
_cell.angle_alpha   90.00
_cell.angle_beta   90.00
_cell.angle_gamma   90.00
#
_symmetry.space_group_name_H-M   'P 1'
#
loop_
_entity.id
_entity.type
_entity.pdbx_description
1 polymer ?
#
loop_
_entity_poly.entity_id
_entity_poly.type
_entity_poly.pdbx_seq_one_letter_code
_entity_poly.pdbx_strand_id
1 'polypeptide(L)'
;MSPEPKPGNVYLVEERRPKASYELFDQALAAGYSGLVVTRDFPKKLLSEKELGTCKVLWLTNLVGEGRINPTAIGILMGQIRNFIENQPRTVVVLDGMEYLVSLNTYDRMLQFMHQLRDVVVTNESIMLVPVDPRTMSQREVAMLERSMEPIVPKSESELHDDGMLGSGDVGVLRLLDVGSR
;
A
#
# COMPACT_ATOMS: atom_id res chain seq x y z
N MET A 1 -12.18 3.41 -9.51
CA MET A 1 -10.95 4.18 -9.31
C MET A 1 -10.80 4.40 -7.83
N SER A 2 -9.72 3.89 -7.22
CA SER A 2 -9.43 4.14 -5.80
C SER A 2 -9.13 5.64 -5.60
N PRO A 3 -9.53 6.24 -4.47
CA PRO A 3 -9.27 7.67 -4.24
C PRO A 3 -7.78 7.97 -4.24
N GLU A 4 -7.39 9.12 -4.79
CA GLU A 4 -6.01 9.60 -4.77
C GLU A 4 -5.56 9.80 -3.30
N PRO A 5 -4.39 9.28 -2.91
CA PRO A 5 -3.92 9.36 -1.54
C PRO A 5 -3.54 10.81 -1.21
N LYS A 6 -3.98 11.29 -0.04
CA LYS A 6 -3.79 12.68 0.39
C LYS A 6 -2.52 12.83 1.22
N PRO A 7 -1.77 13.95 1.06
CA PRO A 7 -0.65 14.30 1.93
C PRO A 7 -1.04 14.30 3.42
N GLY A 8 -0.13 13.84 4.28
CA GLY A 8 -0.32 13.80 5.72
C GLY A 8 -1.11 12.59 6.23
N ASN A 9 -1.44 11.62 5.37
CA ASN A 9 -2.26 10.47 5.74
C ASN A 9 -1.46 9.16 5.75
N VAL A 10 -1.82 8.30 6.70
CA VAL A 10 -1.40 6.89 6.76
C VAL A 10 -2.60 6.05 6.38
N TYR A 11 -2.47 5.26 5.33
CA TYR A 11 -3.51 4.38 4.82
C TYR A 11 -3.22 2.93 5.20
N LEU A 12 -4.19 2.28 5.86
CA LEU A 12 -4.18 0.85 6.08
C LEU A 12 -4.90 0.19 4.91
N VAL A 13 -4.15 -0.43 4.01
CA VAL A 13 -4.73 -1.01 2.79
C VAL A 13 -5.02 -2.48 3.02
N GLU A 14 -6.29 -2.84 3.13
CA GLU A 14 -6.73 -4.21 3.43
C GLU A 14 -6.65 -5.09 2.18
N GLU A 15 -5.51 -5.76 2.00
CA GLU A 15 -5.25 -6.58 0.82
C GLU A 15 -4.28 -7.74 1.11
N ARG A 16 -4.51 -8.88 0.45
CA ARG A 16 -3.65 -10.08 0.62
C ARG A 16 -2.29 -9.93 -0.08
N ARG A 17 -2.28 -9.26 -1.22
CA ARG A 17 -1.08 -8.91 -1.98
C ARG A 17 -1.14 -7.40 -2.18
N PRO A 18 -0.01 -6.69 -2.08
CA PRO A 18 0.04 -5.22 -2.06
C PRO A 18 -0.23 -4.57 -3.43
N LYS A 19 -1.20 -5.06 -4.22
CA LYS A 19 -1.46 -4.56 -5.57
C LYS A 19 -1.92 -3.11 -5.53
N ALA A 20 -2.95 -2.81 -4.76
CA ALA A 20 -3.52 -1.47 -4.67
C ALA A 20 -2.53 -0.49 -4.02
N SER A 21 -1.78 -0.93 -3.00
CA SER A 21 -0.72 -0.12 -2.40
C SER A 21 0.35 0.27 -3.41
N TYR A 22 0.83 -0.66 -4.25
CA TYR A 22 1.81 -0.31 -5.28
C TYR A 22 1.21 0.55 -6.40
N GLU A 23 -0.06 0.35 -6.78
CA GLU A 23 -0.74 1.24 -7.74
C GLU A 23 -0.87 2.68 -7.24
N LEU A 24 -1.21 2.88 -5.96
CA LEU A 24 -1.27 4.20 -5.32
C LEU A 24 0.13 4.82 -5.19
N PHE A 25 1.14 3.98 -4.91
CA PHE A 25 2.53 4.41 -4.87
C PHE A 25 3.02 4.91 -6.24
N ASP A 26 2.71 4.17 -7.31
CA ASP A 26 3.08 4.56 -8.68
C ASP A 26 2.41 5.87 -9.12
N GLN A 27 1.14 6.07 -8.73
CA GLN A 27 0.44 7.34 -8.96
C GLN A 27 1.14 8.50 -8.23
N ALA A 28 1.55 8.30 -6.97
CA ALA A 28 2.28 9.32 -6.21
C ALA A 28 3.66 9.60 -6.83
N LEU A 29 4.39 8.58 -7.29
CA LEU A 29 5.65 8.77 -8.02
C LEU A 29 5.45 9.60 -9.29
N ALA A 30 4.42 9.30 -10.08
CA ALA A 30 4.07 10.05 -11.29
C ALA A 30 3.67 11.51 -10.99
N ALA A 31 3.10 11.77 -9.81
CA ALA A 31 2.80 13.11 -9.30
C ALA A 31 4.04 13.85 -8.73
N GLY A 32 5.23 13.26 -8.81
CA GLY A 32 6.50 13.87 -8.41
C GLY A 32 6.89 13.64 -6.94
N TYR A 33 6.27 12.69 -6.25
CA TYR A 33 6.69 12.31 -4.91
C TYR A 33 7.96 11.47 -4.96
N SER A 34 8.80 11.63 -3.93
CA SER A 34 9.94 10.75 -3.75
C SER A 34 9.51 9.49 -3.01
N GLY A 35 9.84 8.32 -3.57
CA GLY A 35 9.35 7.03 -3.07
C GLY A 35 10.34 6.26 -2.19
N LEU A 36 9.82 5.67 -1.12
CA LEU A 36 10.49 4.65 -0.31
C LEU A 36 9.62 3.40 -0.21
N VAL A 37 10.22 2.24 -0.45
CA VAL A 37 9.58 0.95 -0.18
C VAL A 37 10.34 0.23 0.92
N VAL A 38 9.64 -0.13 1.98
CA VAL A 38 10.10 -1.11 2.97
C VAL A 38 9.44 -2.43 2.61
N THR A 39 10.24 -3.46 2.30
CA THR A 39 9.69 -4.75 1.85
C THR A 39 10.47 -5.95 2.38
N ARG A 40 9.86 -7.13 2.35
CA ARG A 40 10.53 -8.42 2.53
C ARG A 40 11.05 -9.00 1.22
N ASP A 41 10.50 -8.53 0.10
CA ASP A 41 10.87 -9.00 -1.21
C ASP A 41 12.26 -8.52 -1.58
N PHE A 42 13.01 -9.38 -2.28
CA PHE A 42 14.36 -9.07 -2.67
C PHE A 42 14.38 -7.85 -3.62
N PRO A 43 15.14 -6.76 -3.32
CA PRO A 43 15.02 -5.50 -4.05
C PRO A 43 15.20 -5.60 -5.56
N LYS A 44 16.14 -6.43 -6.04
CA LYS A 44 16.36 -6.59 -7.49
C LYS A 44 15.12 -7.15 -8.19
N LYS A 45 14.41 -8.07 -7.54
CA LYS A 45 13.19 -8.67 -8.07
C LYS A 45 12.05 -7.65 -8.09
N LEU A 46 11.84 -6.95 -6.97
CA LEU A 46 10.82 -5.92 -6.85
C LEU A 46 10.97 -4.83 -7.93
N LEU A 47 12.18 -4.29 -8.08
CA LEU A 47 12.45 -3.22 -9.04
C LEU A 47 12.30 -3.68 -10.49
N SER A 48 12.58 -4.96 -10.80
CA SER A 48 12.39 -5.49 -12.16
C SER A 48 10.93 -5.77 -12.52
N GLU A 49 10.09 -6.16 -11.54
CA GLU A 49 8.72 -6.62 -11.80
C GLU A 49 7.68 -5.50 -11.82
N LYS A 50 7.98 -4.37 -11.19
CA LYS A 50 6.99 -3.33 -10.89
C LYS A 50 7.17 -2.03 -11.66
N GLU A 51 8.21 -1.91 -12.48
CA GLU A 51 8.59 -0.63 -13.14
C GLU A 51 8.63 0.58 -12.18
N LEU A 52 8.80 0.31 -10.88
CA LEU A 52 9.01 1.33 -9.87
C LEU A 52 10.24 2.12 -10.33
N GLY A 53 10.09 3.42 -10.54
CA GLY A 53 11.19 4.29 -10.95
C GLY A 53 12.37 4.26 -9.97
N THR A 54 13.24 5.28 -9.98
CA THR A 54 14.31 5.36 -8.97
C THR A 54 13.74 5.68 -7.58
N CYS A 55 13.24 4.67 -6.86
CA CYS A 55 12.80 4.76 -5.47
C CYS A 55 13.86 4.15 -4.53
N LYS A 56 13.87 4.59 -3.27
CA LYS A 56 14.70 3.97 -2.25
C LYS A 56 14.03 2.67 -1.78
N VAL A 57 14.82 1.62 -1.58
CA VAL A 57 14.31 0.35 -1.03
C VAL A 57 15.04 0.01 0.26
N LEU A 58 14.29 -0.32 1.31
CA LEU A 58 14.78 -0.93 2.54
C LEU A 58 14.28 -2.37 2.62
N TRP A 59 15.22 -3.30 2.61
CA TRP A 59 14.93 -4.73 2.62
C TRP A 59 14.94 -5.27 4.04
N LEU A 60 13.81 -5.79 4.51
CA LEU A 60 13.67 -6.48 5.78
C LEU A 60 14.30 -7.87 5.68
N THR A 61 15.50 -8.01 6.26
CA THR A 61 16.28 -9.24 6.18
C THR A 61 17.28 -9.34 7.34
N ASN A 62 17.65 -10.56 7.71
CA ASN A 62 18.74 -10.81 8.67
C ASN A 62 20.13 -10.64 8.06
N LEU A 63 20.23 -10.45 6.74
CA LEU A 63 21.49 -10.19 6.06
C LEU A 63 21.98 -8.77 6.36
N VAL A 64 23.29 -8.64 6.62
CA VAL A 64 23.93 -7.33 6.84
C VAL A 64 24.28 -6.70 5.49
N GLY A 65 24.18 -5.37 5.39
CA GLY A 65 24.59 -4.61 4.22
C GLY A 65 23.78 -3.33 4.03
N GLU A 66 24.17 -2.54 3.04
CA GLU A 66 23.45 -1.31 2.69
C GLU A 66 22.02 -1.62 2.23
N GLY A 67 21.07 -0.76 2.64
CA GLY A 67 19.65 -0.92 2.32
C GLY A 67 19.00 -2.14 2.98
N ARG A 68 19.66 -2.82 3.91
CA ARG A 68 19.13 -3.98 4.64
C ARG A 68 18.85 -3.62 6.08
N ILE A 69 17.71 -4.06 6.59
CA ILE A 69 17.25 -3.77 7.94
C ILE A 69 16.83 -5.08 8.61
N ASN A 70 17.43 -5.36 9.77
CA ASN A 70 16.98 -6.48 10.58
C ASN A 70 15.55 -6.18 11.09
N PRO A 71 14.57 -7.09 10.89
CA PRO A 71 13.17 -6.85 11.26
C PRO A 71 12.93 -6.69 12.78
N THR A 72 13.87 -7.07 13.64
CA THR A 72 13.78 -6.82 15.09
C THR A 72 14.44 -5.50 15.50
N ALA A 73 15.22 -4.88 14.62
CA ALA A 73 15.90 -3.60 14.85
C ALA A 73 14.99 -2.40 14.55
N ILE A 74 13.80 -2.37 15.16
CA ILE A 74 12.74 -1.38 14.90
C ILE A 74 13.19 0.07 15.05
N GLY A 75 14.10 0.36 15.98
CA GLY A 75 14.66 1.71 16.13
C GLY A 75 15.46 2.17 14.91
N ILE A 76 16.20 1.26 14.26
CA ILE A 76 16.92 1.55 13.02
C ILE A 76 15.95 1.75 11.88
N LEU A 77 14.92 0.89 11.76
CA LEU A 77 13.87 1.03 10.76
C LEU A 77 13.17 2.40 10.86
N MET A 78 12.76 2.77 12.08
CA MET A 78 12.15 4.07 12.38
C MET A 78 13.04 5.22 11.96
N GLY A 79 14.33 5.19 12.34
CA GLY A 79 15.30 6.21 11.96
C GLY A 79 15.49 6.33 10.45
N GLN A 80 15.53 5.21 9.73
CA GLN A 80 15.70 5.21 8.27
C GLN A 80 14.48 5.77 7.53
N ILE A 81 13.26 5.41 7.95
CA ILE A 81 12.02 5.94 7.37
C ILE A 81 11.90 7.43 7.70
N ARG A 82 12.11 7.82 8.96
CA ARG A 82 12.11 9.22 9.40
C ARG A 82 13.09 10.06 8.58
N ASN A 83 14.35 9.62 8.50
CA ASN A 83 15.38 10.34 7.75
C ASN A 83 15.02 10.48 6.27
N PHE A 84 14.35 9.49 5.68
CA PHE A 84 13.87 9.60 4.30
C PHE A 84 12.79 10.69 4.17
N ILE A 85 11.79 10.66 5.06
CA ILE A 85 10.67 11.61 5.03
C ILE A 85 11.15 13.05 5.27
N GLU A 86 12.00 13.27 6.29
CA GLU A 86 12.41 14.62 6.72
C GLU A 86 13.41 15.29 5.75
N ASN A 87 14.11 14.52 4.91
CA ASN A 87 15.15 15.06 4.01
C ASN A 87 14.72 15.14 2.53
N GLN A 88 13.47 14.84 2.21
CA GLN A 88 12.97 14.88 0.84
C GLN A 88 11.65 15.65 0.75
N PRO A 89 11.48 16.51 -0.28
CA PRO A 89 10.20 17.17 -0.49
C PRO A 89 9.18 16.14 -0.98
N ARG A 90 7.97 16.14 -0.39
CA ARG A 90 6.83 15.30 -0.79
C ARG A 90 7.18 13.83 -0.92
N THR A 91 7.00 13.07 0.15
CA THR A 91 7.39 11.66 0.20
C THR A 91 6.18 10.73 0.19
N VAL A 92 6.36 9.58 -0.44
CA VAL A 92 5.42 8.45 -0.37
C VAL A 92 6.19 7.22 0.11
N VAL A 93 5.64 6.53 1.11
CA VAL A 93 6.27 5.35 1.74
C VAL A 93 5.33 4.17 1.69
N VAL A 94 5.80 3.02 1.20
CA VAL A 94 5.10 1.73 1.34
C VAL A 94 5.78 0.92 2.43
N LEU A 95 5.01 0.46 3.43
CA LEU A 95 5.45 -0.49 4.46
C LEU A 95 4.87 -1.89 4.18
N ASP A 96 5.47 -2.58 3.22
CA ASP A 96 5.09 -3.92 2.76
C ASP A 96 5.78 -5.02 3.57
N GLY A 97 5.22 -5.31 4.74
CA GLY A 97 5.77 -6.30 5.65
C GLY A 97 5.32 -6.15 7.09
N MET A 98 4.21 -5.45 7.33
CA MET A 98 3.70 -5.20 8.68
C MET A 98 3.42 -6.51 9.42
N GLU A 99 2.80 -7.50 8.77
CA GLU A 99 2.53 -8.82 9.35
C GLU A 99 3.81 -9.54 9.77
N TYR A 100 4.88 -9.37 8.99
CA TYR A 100 6.16 -9.96 9.31
C TYR A 100 6.85 -9.28 10.47
N LEU A 101 6.81 -7.95 10.52
CA LEU A 101 7.29 -7.19 11.66
C LEU A 101 6.52 -7.59 12.92
N VAL A 102 5.19 -7.73 12.85
CA VAL A 102 4.36 -8.25 13.94
C VAL A 102 4.71 -9.70 14.29
N SER A 103 5.03 -10.57 13.33
CA SER A 103 5.40 -11.96 13.63
C SER A 103 6.73 -12.10 14.39
N LEU A 104 7.61 -11.09 14.29
CA LEU A 104 8.95 -11.09 14.90
C LEU A 104 9.10 -10.12 16.08
N ASN A 105 8.05 -9.35 16.37
CA ASN A 105 8.01 -8.37 17.45
C ASN A 105 6.68 -8.52 18.21
N THR A 106 6.50 -7.83 19.34
CA THR A 106 5.18 -7.81 19.97
C THR A 106 4.24 -6.85 19.22
N TYR A 107 2.95 -7.17 19.18
CA TYR A 107 1.94 -6.29 18.59
C TYR A 107 1.97 -4.88 19.19
N ASP A 108 2.02 -4.76 20.52
CA ASP A 108 2.05 -3.46 21.21
C ASP A 108 3.25 -2.59 20.77
N ARG A 109 4.41 -3.21 20.55
CA ARG A 109 5.59 -2.52 20.03
C ARG A 109 5.37 -2.03 18.60
N MET A 110 4.68 -2.81 17.78
CA MET A 110 4.37 -2.44 16.39
C MET A 110 3.31 -1.33 16.34
N LEU A 111 2.31 -1.39 17.20
CA LEU A 111 1.32 -0.32 17.35
C LEU A 111 1.98 1.00 17.75
N GLN A 112 2.89 1.00 18.73
CA GLN A 112 3.68 2.18 19.10
C GLN A 112 4.55 2.69 17.96
N PHE A 113 5.22 1.80 17.23
CA PHE A 113 6.02 2.15 16.05
C PHE A 113 5.14 2.84 14.99
N MET A 114 3.94 2.31 14.73
CA MET A 114 3.01 2.91 13.78
C MET A 114 2.47 4.27 14.24
N HIS A 115 2.22 4.48 15.54
CA HIS A 115 1.87 5.79 16.07
C HIS A 115 2.99 6.82 15.82
N GLN A 116 4.25 6.43 16.08
CA GLN A 116 5.40 7.31 15.83
C GLN A 116 5.57 7.63 14.34
N LEU A 117 5.38 6.64 13.46
CA LEU A 117 5.41 6.86 12.02
C LEU A 117 4.31 7.81 11.57
N ARG A 118 3.09 7.64 12.09
CA ARG A 118 1.97 8.55 11.80
C ARG A 118 2.32 10.00 12.13
N ASP A 119 2.90 10.25 13.29
CA ASP A 119 3.29 11.62 13.69
C ASP A 119 4.30 12.22 12.70
N VAL A 120 5.27 11.43 12.25
CA VAL A 120 6.23 11.85 11.21
C VAL A 120 5.54 12.13 9.88
N VAL A 121 4.63 11.24 9.46
CA VAL A 121 3.90 11.35 8.20
C VAL A 121 3.04 12.61 8.16
N VAL A 122 2.24 12.83 9.21
CA VAL A 122 1.36 14.00 9.35
C VAL A 122 2.16 15.30 9.36
N THR A 123 3.26 15.36 10.13
CA THR A 123 4.04 16.59 10.31
C THR A 123 4.78 17.02 9.03
N ASN A 124 5.09 16.07 8.14
CA ASN A 124 5.85 16.33 6.91
C ASN A 124 4.99 16.26 5.64
N GLU A 125 3.66 16.18 5.78
CA GLU A 125 2.72 15.99 4.65
C GLU A 125 3.12 14.81 3.74
N SER A 126 3.71 13.75 4.31
CA SER A 126 4.05 12.52 3.61
C SER A 126 2.79 11.68 3.38
N ILE A 127 2.84 10.77 2.42
CA ILE A 127 1.86 9.70 2.26
C ILE A 127 2.49 8.40 2.77
N MET A 128 1.76 7.60 3.54
CA MET A 128 2.19 6.26 3.91
C MET A 128 1.11 5.22 3.59
N LEU A 129 1.51 4.14 2.95
CA LEU A 129 0.67 3.02 2.54
C LEU A 129 1.13 1.76 3.28
N VAL A 130 0.22 1.12 4.01
CA VAL A 130 0.51 -0.05 4.84
C VAL A 130 -0.41 -1.18 4.40
N PRO A 131 -0.01 -1.99 3.40
CA PRO A 131 -0.76 -3.18 3.02
C PRO A 131 -0.79 -4.18 4.18
N VAL A 132 -1.97 -4.67 4.53
CA VAL A 132 -2.19 -5.69 5.56
C VAL A 132 -3.28 -6.65 5.12
N ASP A 133 -3.07 -7.95 5.31
CA ASP A 133 -4.13 -8.94 5.30
C ASP A 133 -4.80 -9.02 6.69
N PRO A 134 -6.02 -8.47 6.88
CA PRO A 134 -6.65 -8.41 8.20
C PRO A 134 -6.90 -9.80 8.82
N ARG A 135 -6.85 -10.88 8.03
CA ARG A 135 -6.99 -12.26 8.53
C ARG A 135 -5.76 -12.77 9.29
N THR A 136 -4.64 -12.07 9.19
CA THR A 136 -3.39 -12.43 9.86
C THR A 136 -3.26 -11.87 11.27
N MET A 137 -4.19 -11.00 11.66
CA MET A 137 -4.24 -10.35 12.97
C MET A 137 -5.60 -10.63 13.62
N SER A 138 -5.69 -10.46 14.93
CA SER A 138 -6.97 -10.50 15.63
C SER A 138 -7.82 -9.28 15.28
N GLN A 139 -9.15 -9.40 15.39
CA GLN A 139 -10.06 -8.26 15.16
C GLN A 139 -9.74 -7.05 16.04
N ARG A 140 -9.29 -7.29 17.28
CA ARG A 140 -8.88 -6.21 18.19
C ARG A 140 -7.65 -5.47 17.68
N GLU A 141 -6.67 -6.20 17.15
CA GLU A 141 -5.44 -5.61 16.62
C GLU A 141 -5.72 -4.77 15.38
N VAL A 142 -6.49 -5.30 14.43
CA VAL A 142 -6.91 -4.55 13.24
C VAL A 142 -7.66 -3.27 13.64
N ALA A 143 -8.67 -3.39 14.50
CA ALA A 143 -9.45 -2.22 14.96
C ALA A 143 -8.60 -1.15 15.65
N MET A 144 -7.53 -1.55 16.36
CA MET A 144 -6.61 -0.60 17.00
C MET A 144 -5.71 0.12 16.00
N LEU A 145 -5.30 -0.54 14.90
CA LEU A 145 -4.59 0.09 13.80
C LEU A 145 -5.48 1.08 13.04
N GLU A 146 -6.71 0.67 12.69
CA GLU A 146 -7.72 1.49 12.00
C GLU A 146 -8.07 2.77 12.77
N ARG A 147 -8.00 2.78 14.10
CA ARG A 147 -8.24 4.00 14.89
C ARG A 147 -7.21 5.11 14.63
N SER A 148 -6.05 4.76 14.10
CA SER A 148 -4.95 5.71 13.84
C SER A 148 -4.71 5.94 12.35
N MET A 149 -5.28 5.12 11.48
CA MET A 149 -4.99 5.08 10.04
C MET A 149 -6.29 5.14 9.27
N GLU A 150 -6.25 5.61 8.03
CA GLU A 150 -7.42 5.61 7.16
C GLU A 150 -7.52 4.25 6.45
N PRO A 151 -8.53 3.41 6.74
CA PRO A 151 -8.66 2.13 6.08
C PRO A 151 -9.05 2.33 4.60
N ILE A 152 -8.39 1.59 3.71
CA ILE A 152 -8.76 1.44 2.31
C ILE A 152 -9.01 -0.03 2.06
N VAL A 153 -10.22 -0.36 1.63
CA VAL A 153 -10.55 -1.69 1.12
C VAL A 153 -10.60 -1.59 -0.42
N PRO A 154 -9.62 -2.14 -1.14
CA PRO A 154 -9.66 -2.15 -2.60
C PRO A 154 -10.91 -2.93 -3.08
N LYS A 155 -11.67 -2.34 -4.02
CA LYS A 155 -12.77 -3.06 -4.65
C LYS A 155 -12.24 -4.36 -5.29
N SER A 156 -12.91 -5.47 -5.05
CA SER A 156 -12.54 -6.74 -5.67
C SER A 156 -12.80 -6.72 -7.19
N GLU A 157 -12.03 -7.47 -7.98
CA GLU A 157 -12.24 -7.63 -9.44
C GLU A 157 -13.67 -8.10 -9.78
N SER A 158 -14.37 -8.75 -8.84
CA SER A 158 -15.78 -9.13 -8.94
C SER A 158 -16.77 -7.96 -8.79
N GLU A 159 -16.47 -6.96 -7.97
CA GLU A 159 -17.36 -5.80 -7.74
C GLU A 159 -17.22 -4.74 -8.85
N LEU A 160 -16.07 -4.73 -9.55
CA LEU A 160 -15.84 -3.87 -10.72
C LEU A 160 -16.66 -4.31 -11.94
N HIS A 161 -17.05 -5.59 -12.03
CA HIS A 161 -17.95 -6.08 -13.09
C HIS A 161 -19.42 -5.70 -12.86
N ASP A 162 -19.86 -5.55 -11.61
CA ASP A 162 -21.24 -5.19 -11.28
C ASP A 162 -21.54 -3.70 -11.51
N ASP A 163 -20.58 -2.81 -11.24
CA ASP A 163 -20.70 -1.36 -11.52
C ASP A 163 -20.75 -1.04 -13.04
N GLY A 164 -20.32 -1.96 -13.91
CA GLY A 164 -20.31 -1.81 -15.36
C GLY A 164 -21.61 -2.22 -16.07
N MET A 165 -22.53 -2.89 -15.38
CA MET A 165 -23.82 -3.36 -15.95
C MET A 165 -24.97 -2.35 -15.79
N LEU A 166 -24.84 -1.35 -14.91
CA LEU A 166 -25.85 -0.32 -14.67
C LEU A 166 -25.57 0.93 -15.54
N GLY A 167 -25.49 0.76 -16.85
CA GLY A 167 -25.02 1.84 -17.72
C GLY A 167 -25.27 1.71 -19.22
N SER A 168 -26.33 1.03 -19.67
CA SER A 168 -26.88 1.27 -21.01
C SER A 168 -28.32 0.76 -21.14
N GLY A 169 -29.27 1.54 -20.64
CA GLY A 169 -30.66 1.43 -21.05
C GLY A 169 -30.88 2.20 -22.34
N ASP A 170 -31.26 1.46 -23.39
CA ASP A 170 -31.85 1.89 -24.68
C ASP A 170 -31.11 2.92 -25.55
N VAL A 171 -30.69 2.52 -26.76
CA VAL A 171 -31.45 2.72 -28.03
C VAL A 171 -30.80 1.85 -29.12
N GLY A 172 -31.56 0.95 -29.74
CA GLY A 172 -31.07 0.21 -30.90
C GLY A 172 -32.00 -0.89 -31.41
N VAL A 173 -33.22 -0.53 -31.79
CA VAL A 173 -34.12 -1.42 -32.54
C VAL A 173 -33.48 -1.83 -33.87
N LEU A 174 -33.30 -3.14 -34.10
CA LEU A 174 -33.50 -3.71 -35.44
C LEU A 174 -33.99 -5.16 -35.31
N ARG A 175 -35.28 -5.36 -35.56
CA ARG A 175 -35.82 -6.67 -35.95
C ARG A 175 -35.51 -6.89 -37.43
N LEU A 176 -35.05 -8.09 -37.79
CA LEU A 176 -35.56 -8.77 -38.98
C LEU A 176 -35.37 -10.29 -38.81
N LEU A 177 -36.50 -10.97 -38.62
CA LEU A 177 -36.66 -12.38 -38.95
C LEU A 177 -36.96 -12.42 -40.46
N ASP A 178 -36.15 -13.13 -41.25
CA ASP A 178 -36.67 -14.02 -42.29
C ASP A 178 -35.54 -14.86 -42.90
N VAL A 179 -35.55 -16.18 -42.70
CA VAL A 179 -35.04 -17.14 -43.71
C VAL A 179 -35.86 -18.42 -43.60
N GLY A 180 -36.97 -18.44 -44.32
CA GLY A 180 -37.55 -19.66 -44.84
C GLY A 180 -37.40 -19.69 -46.36
N SER A 181 -36.64 -20.65 -46.89
CA SER A 181 -36.92 -21.45 -48.11
C SER A 181 -35.62 -21.92 -48.77
N ARG A 182 -35.31 -23.22 -48.62
CA ARG A 182 -35.42 -24.24 -49.69
C ARG A 182 -35.25 -25.63 -49.10
#